data_AF-A0A9X5X6L0-F1
#
_entry.id   AF-A0A9X5X6L0-F1
#
_cell.length_a   1.000
_cell.length_b   1.000
_cell.length_c   1.000
_cell.angle_alpha   90.00
_cell.angle_beta   90.00
_cell.angle_gamma   90.00
#
_symmetry.space_group_name_H-M   'P 1'
#
loop_
_entity.id
_entity.type
_entity.pdbx_description
1 polymer ?
#
loop_
_entity_poly.entity_id
_entity_poly.type
_entity_poly.pdbx_seq_one_letter_code
_entity_poly.pdbx_strand_id
1 'polypeptide(L)'
;MGLLGNELAFARALTPQERESVMALGSRKHYAADAHLLTEGDRSSHVLIIIRGWVTVSVATDRGATRLILGLRGPGELLGEMAALDPHPRSATVRALGPTETQVISGDAFRRFLALHPRVSGLVIRQLTFRLRSADQERSALASLTVLQRLAGRLTELSRAEPSGPYN
;
A
#
# COMPACT_ATOMS: atom_id res chain seq x y z
N MET A 1 8.15 1.78 12.97
CA MET A 1 8.77 0.98 11.92
C MET A 1 7.73 -0.05 11.52
N GLY A 2 7.17 0.08 10.31
CA GLY A 2 5.94 -0.62 9.94
C GLY A 2 6.12 -1.47 8.69
N LEU A 3 6.47 -2.75 8.83
CA LEU A 3 6.28 -3.76 7.80
C LEU A 3 4.79 -3.82 7.45
N LEU A 4 3.93 -3.70 8.45
CA LEU A 4 2.48 -3.69 8.30
C LEU A 4 1.95 -2.27 8.05
N GLY A 5 0.80 -2.21 7.38
CA GLY A 5 0.07 -0.97 7.14
C GLY A 5 -0.38 -0.28 8.42
N ASN A 6 -0.78 0.97 8.29
CA ASN A 6 -1.31 1.80 9.38
C ASN A 6 -2.63 1.22 9.94
N GLU A 7 -2.80 1.22 11.27
CA GLU A 7 -4.09 0.88 11.93
C GLU A 7 -5.26 1.75 11.43
N LEU A 8 -4.96 2.96 10.96
CA LEU A 8 -5.89 3.87 10.28
C LEU A 8 -5.82 3.71 8.74
N ALA A 9 -6.08 2.50 8.24
CA ALA A 9 -6.19 2.21 6.81
C ALA A 9 -7.11 3.21 6.10
N PHE A 10 -6.76 3.63 4.88
CA PHE A 10 -7.47 4.66 4.11
C PHE A 10 -8.99 4.48 4.12
N ALA A 11 -9.48 3.28 3.76
CA ALA A 11 -10.90 2.99 3.69
C ALA A 11 -11.61 2.96 5.06
N ARG A 12 -10.87 2.72 6.15
CA ARG A 12 -11.41 2.77 7.52
C ARG A 12 -11.61 4.21 8.00
N ALA A 13 -10.83 5.15 7.46
CA ALA A 13 -10.94 6.58 7.80
C ALA A 13 -11.98 7.36 6.97
N LEU A 14 -12.55 6.73 5.94
CA LEU A 14 -13.65 7.29 5.15
C LEU A 14 -14.96 7.26 5.94
N THR A 15 -15.79 8.29 5.75
CA THR A 15 -17.19 8.23 6.20
C THR A 15 -17.95 7.21 5.34
N PRO A 16 -19.12 6.72 5.77
CA PRO A 16 -19.93 5.82 4.96
C PRO A 16 -20.23 6.37 3.56
N GLN A 17 -20.60 7.66 3.48
CA GLN A 17 -20.87 8.35 2.22
C GLN A 17 -19.64 8.44 1.31
N GLU A 18 -18.48 8.80 1.85
CA GLU A 18 -17.26 8.88 1.03
C GLU A 18 -16.78 7.51 0.57
N ARG A 19 -16.96 6.47 1.40
CA ARG A 19 -16.67 5.09 1.03
C ARG A 19 -17.55 4.66 -0.14
N GLU A 20 -18.85 4.92 -0.06
CA GLU A 20 -19.77 4.63 -1.15
C GLU A 20 -19.36 5.39 -2.42
N SER A 21 -19.15 6.70 -2.32
CA SER A 21 -18.76 7.55 -3.45
C SER A 21 -17.45 7.11 -4.10
N VAL A 22 -16.40 6.80 -3.33
CA VAL A 22 -15.11 6.39 -3.91
C VAL A 22 -15.19 4.99 -4.53
N MET A 23 -15.96 4.08 -3.93
CA MET A 23 -16.15 2.73 -4.48
C MET A 23 -16.93 2.77 -5.79
N ALA A 24 -17.90 3.69 -5.93
CA ALA A 24 -18.68 3.86 -7.16
C ALA A 24 -17.84 4.34 -8.38
N LEU A 25 -16.62 4.86 -8.17
CA LEU A 25 -15.75 5.35 -9.25
C LEU A 25 -15.04 4.25 -10.04
N GLY A 26 -15.07 3.02 -9.54
CA GLY A 26 -14.21 1.94 -10.00
C GLY A 26 -14.94 0.64 -10.28
N SER A 27 -14.16 -0.39 -10.57
CA SER A 27 -14.67 -1.76 -10.68
C SER A 27 -13.86 -2.70 -9.79
N ARG A 28 -14.52 -3.77 -9.35
CA ARG A 28 -13.93 -4.81 -8.52
C ARG A 28 -13.08 -5.73 -9.39
N LYS A 29 -11.86 -6.01 -8.97
CA LYS A 29 -10.94 -6.92 -9.66
C LYS A 29 -10.34 -7.94 -8.69
N HIS A 30 -10.34 -9.19 -9.14
CA HIS A 30 -9.77 -10.32 -8.44
C HIS A 30 -8.39 -10.65 -8.98
N TYR A 31 -7.50 -11.06 -8.09
CA TYR A 31 -6.14 -11.47 -8.36
C TYR A 31 -5.88 -12.82 -7.68
N ALA A 32 -5.28 -13.74 -8.43
CA ALA A 32 -4.75 -14.98 -7.87
C ALA A 32 -3.52 -14.69 -6.98
N ALA A 33 -3.11 -15.67 -6.19
CA ALA A 33 -1.81 -15.61 -5.50
C ALA A 33 -0.67 -15.34 -6.50
N ASP A 34 0.36 -14.62 -6.04
CA ASP A 34 1.53 -14.21 -6.82
C ASP A 34 1.27 -13.28 -8.02
N ALA A 35 0.02 -12.93 -8.32
CA ALA A 35 -0.29 -11.99 -9.39
C ALA A 35 0.29 -10.59 -9.10
N HIS A 36 0.84 -9.95 -10.14
CA HIS A 36 1.24 -8.55 -10.09
C HIS A 36 0.02 -7.65 -10.26
N LEU A 37 -0.23 -6.82 -9.25
CA LEU A 37 -1.28 -5.80 -9.27
C LEU A 37 -0.76 -4.53 -9.93
N LEU A 38 0.47 -4.15 -9.58
CA LEU A 38 1.21 -3.01 -10.13
C LEU A 38 2.65 -3.46 -10.36
N THR A 39 3.30 -3.02 -11.43
CA THR A 39 4.72 -3.32 -11.69
C THR A 39 5.52 -2.03 -11.62
N GLU A 40 6.65 -2.07 -10.91
CA GLU A 40 7.63 -0.99 -10.90
C GLU A 40 8.04 -0.57 -12.32
N GLY A 41 8.14 0.73 -12.56
CA GLY A 41 8.49 1.27 -13.88
C GLY A 41 7.34 1.35 -14.89
N ASP A 42 6.19 0.71 -14.64
CA ASP A 42 5.02 0.83 -15.50
C ASP A 42 4.48 2.28 -15.51
N ARG A 43 4.00 2.73 -16.68
CA ARG A 43 3.36 4.05 -16.84
C ARG A 43 1.85 4.06 -16.59
N SER A 44 1.36 3.11 -15.79
CA SER A 44 -0.05 3.10 -15.39
C SER A 44 -0.30 4.07 -14.23
N SER A 45 -1.51 4.63 -14.15
CA SER A 45 -1.86 5.67 -13.14
C SER A 45 -3.09 5.33 -12.28
N HIS A 46 -3.70 4.16 -12.48
CA HIS A 46 -4.84 3.73 -11.66
C HIS A 46 -4.46 3.51 -10.20
N VAL A 47 -5.41 3.68 -9.30
CA VAL A 47 -5.26 3.35 -7.88
C VAL A 47 -6.02 2.09 -7.54
N LEU A 48 -5.61 1.44 -6.46
CA LEU A 48 -6.20 0.22 -5.93
C LEU A 48 -6.57 0.44 -4.46
N ILE A 49 -7.79 0.10 -4.08
CA ILE A 49 -8.18 -0.06 -2.67
C ILE A 49 -8.31 -1.56 -2.41
N ILE A 50 -7.55 -2.10 -1.45
CA ILE A 50 -7.65 -3.52 -1.10
C ILE A 50 -8.97 -3.76 -0.36
N ILE A 51 -9.81 -4.66 -0.87
CA ILE A 51 -11.06 -5.07 -0.21
C ILE A 51 -10.79 -6.30 0.65
N ARG A 52 -10.06 -7.28 0.10
CA ARG A 52 -9.70 -8.53 0.77
C ARG A 52 -8.32 -9.01 0.31
N GLY A 53 -7.64 -9.74 1.18
CA GLY A 53 -6.33 -10.32 0.90
C GLY A 53 -5.19 -9.38 1.26
N TRP A 54 -3.98 -9.84 1.01
CA TRP A 54 -2.74 -9.16 1.36
C TRP A 54 -1.78 -9.13 0.19
N VAL A 55 -0.98 -8.07 0.12
CA VAL A 55 0.00 -7.87 -0.94
C VAL A 55 1.34 -7.45 -0.36
N THR A 56 2.41 -7.76 -1.08
CA THR A 56 3.75 -7.22 -0.84
C THR A 56 3.97 -6.00 -1.72
N VAL A 57 4.67 -4.99 -1.18
CA VAL A 57 5.22 -3.86 -1.94
C VAL A 57 6.73 -4.02 -1.96
N SER A 58 7.33 -4.03 -3.16
CA SER A 58 8.76 -4.27 -3.31
C SER A 58 9.41 -3.55 -4.48
N VAL A 59 10.68 -3.20 -4.33
CA VAL A 59 11.52 -2.61 -5.39
C VAL A 59 12.61 -3.58 -5.82
N ALA A 60 12.99 -3.54 -7.09
CA ALA A 60 14.13 -4.29 -7.60
C ALA A 60 15.41 -3.77 -6.93
N THR A 61 16.35 -4.67 -6.63
CA THR A 61 17.71 -4.28 -6.25
C THR A 61 18.66 -4.51 -7.41
N ASP A 62 19.74 -3.75 -7.41
CA ASP A 62 20.90 -3.86 -8.28
C ASP A 62 21.67 -5.18 -8.12
N ARG A 63 21.37 -5.97 -7.08
CA ARG A 63 21.97 -7.29 -6.81
C ARG A 63 21.08 -8.44 -7.33
N GLY A 64 20.97 -8.56 -8.65
CA GLY A 64 20.34 -9.70 -9.33
C GLY A 64 18.80 -9.71 -9.25
N ALA A 65 18.19 -10.90 -9.11
CA ALA A 65 16.72 -11.08 -9.05
C ALA A 65 16.09 -10.77 -7.68
N THR A 66 16.88 -10.24 -6.73
CA THR A 66 16.42 -9.99 -5.37
C THR A 66 15.55 -8.73 -5.32
N ARG A 67 14.45 -8.76 -4.57
CA ARG A 67 13.59 -7.59 -4.35
C ARG A 67 13.61 -7.17 -2.89
N LEU A 68 13.73 -5.88 -2.64
CA LEU A 68 13.61 -5.32 -1.29
C LEU A 68 12.13 -5.12 -0.96
N ILE A 69 11.65 -5.78 0.09
CA ILE A 69 10.27 -5.62 0.58
C ILE A 69 10.20 -4.31 1.37
N LEU A 70 9.36 -3.39 0.89
CA LEU A 70 9.09 -2.10 1.53
C LEU A 70 7.93 -2.19 2.54
N GLY A 71 7.10 -3.22 2.43
CA GLY A 71 6.03 -3.51 3.38
C GLY A 71 4.97 -4.44 2.83
N LEU A 72 4.07 -4.84 3.73
CA LEU A 72 2.87 -5.62 3.49
C LEU A 72 1.64 -4.71 3.59
N ARG A 73 0.68 -4.93 2.70
CA ARG A 73 -0.53 -4.12 2.65
C ARG A 73 -1.77 -4.99 2.63
N GLY A 74 -2.76 -4.58 3.42
CA GLY A 74 -3.95 -5.38 3.69
C GLY A 74 -5.27 -4.63 3.43
N PRO A 75 -6.40 -5.21 3.83
CA PRO A 75 -7.72 -4.64 3.60
C PRO A 75 -7.86 -3.19 4.07
N GLY A 76 -8.40 -2.36 3.19
CA GLY A 76 -8.64 -0.94 3.39
C GLY A 76 -7.47 -0.03 3.03
N GLU A 77 -6.32 -0.56 2.63
CA GLU A 77 -5.20 0.27 2.19
C GLU A 77 -5.32 0.71 0.73
N LEU A 78 -4.88 1.94 0.47
CA LEU A 78 -4.79 2.55 -0.85
C LEU A 78 -3.39 2.36 -1.43
N LEU A 79 -3.30 1.94 -2.69
CA LEU A 79 -2.06 1.72 -3.44
C LEU A 79 -2.09 2.39 -4.82
N GLY A 80 -0.90 2.68 -5.34
CA GLY A 80 -0.73 3.30 -6.65
C GLY A 80 -1.04 4.81 -6.66
N GLU A 81 -1.29 5.40 -5.48
CA GLU A 81 -1.67 6.81 -5.34
C GLU A 81 -0.57 7.76 -5.77
N MET A 82 0.71 7.38 -5.61
CA MET A 82 1.84 8.21 -6.01
C MET A 82 1.80 8.52 -7.52
N ALA A 83 1.73 7.49 -8.38
CA ALA A 83 1.65 7.66 -9.82
C ALA A 83 0.32 8.28 -10.30
N ALA A 84 -0.74 8.20 -9.48
CA ALA A 84 -2.00 8.86 -9.78
C ALA A 84 -1.95 10.36 -9.51
N LEU A 85 -1.22 10.80 -8.47
CA LEU A 85 -1.13 12.19 -8.03
C LEU A 85 0.02 12.97 -8.68
N ASP A 86 1.16 12.30 -8.83
CA ASP A 86 2.37 12.83 -9.41
C ASP A 86 2.77 11.92 -10.60
N PRO A 87 2.66 12.37 -11.87
CA PRO A 87 2.77 11.51 -13.06
C PRO A 87 4.20 10.99 -13.32
N HIS A 88 4.65 10.09 -12.45
CA HIS A 88 5.87 9.31 -12.59
C HIS A 88 5.52 7.83 -12.78
N PRO A 89 6.44 7.03 -13.36
CA PRO A 89 6.30 5.58 -13.38
C PRO A 89 6.05 5.00 -11.98
N ARG A 90 5.43 3.81 -11.91
CA ARG A 90 5.21 3.12 -10.63
C ARG A 90 6.51 3.01 -9.84
N SER A 91 6.47 3.45 -8.59
CA SER A 91 7.63 3.46 -7.68
C SER A 91 7.98 2.09 -7.13
N ALA A 92 7.09 1.10 -7.21
CA ALA A 92 7.30 -0.24 -6.69
C ALA A 92 6.35 -1.25 -7.36
N THR A 93 6.72 -2.52 -7.27
CA THR A 93 5.87 -3.65 -7.64
C THR A 93 4.98 -4.03 -6.46
N VAL A 94 3.71 -4.26 -6.76
CA VAL A 94 2.71 -4.79 -5.82
C VAL A 94 2.32 -6.19 -6.25
N ARG A 95 2.53 -7.18 -5.38
CA ARG A 95 2.27 -8.60 -5.67
C ARG A 95 1.37 -9.23 -4.62
N ALA A 96 0.35 -9.96 -5.07
CA ALA A 96 -0.56 -10.68 -4.20
C ALA A 96 0.17 -11.79 -3.41
N LEU A 97 -0.07 -11.87 -2.09
CA LEU A 97 0.40 -12.97 -1.25
C LEU A 97 -0.57 -14.17 -1.22
N GLY A 98 -1.80 -13.93 -1.65
CA GLY A 98 -2.88 -14.91 -1.76
C GLY A 98 -4.03 -14.34 -2.59
N PRO A 99 -5.18 -15.04 -2.71
CA PRO A 99 -6.36 -14.50 -3.39
C PRO A 99 -6.70 -13.10 -2.87
N THR A 100 -6.64 -12.11 -3.76
CA THR A 100 -6.76 -10.69 -3.41
C THR A 100 -7.85 -10.03 -4.23
N GLU A 101 -8.65 -9.21 -3.59
CA GLU A 101 -9.73 -8.45 -4.20
C GLU A 101 -9.49 -6.96 -3.99
N THR A 102 -9.65 -6.18 -5.06
CA THR A 102 -9.43 -4.74 -5.03
C THR A 102 -10.55 -3.97 -5.73
N GLN A 103 -10.74 -2.72 -5.34
CA GLN A 103 -11.42 -1.72 -6.16
C GLN A 103 -10.39 -1.00 -7.03
N VAL A 104 -10.54 -1.06 -8.35
CA VAL A 104 -9.67 -0.39 -9.33
C VAL A 104 -10.32 0.90 -9.79
N ILE A 105 -9.66 2.03 -9.59
CA ILE A 105 -10.15 3.35 -9.97
C ILE A 105 -9.12 4.01 -10.88
N SER A 106 -9.55 4.60 -12.00
CA SER A 106 -8.63 5.32 -12.88
C SER A 106 -8.00 6.53 -12.17
N GLY A 107 -6.75 6.85 -12.52
CA GLY A 107 -6.05 7.99 -11.90
C GLY A 107 -6.83 9.30 -12.05
N ASP A 108 -7.42 9.52 -13.23
CA ASP A 108 -8.21 10.71 -13.53
C ASP A 108 -9.48 10.82 -12.68
N ALA A 109 -10.23 9.72 -12.53
CA ALA A 109 -11.42 9.69 -11.69
C ALA A 109 -11.05 9.92 -10.22
N PHE A 110 -9.95 9.31 -9.76
CA PHE A 110 -9.45 9.49 -8.40
C PHE A 110 -9.02 10.94 -8.14
N ARG A 111 -8.26 11.56 -9.04
CA ARG A 111 -7.86 12.98 -8.89
C ARG A 111 -9.06 13.93 -8.86
N ARG A 112 -10.05 13.73 -9.74
CA ARG A 112 -11.29 14.52 -9.72
C ARG A 112 -12.06 14.34 -8.41
N PHE A 113 -12.14 13.11 -7.91
CA PHE A 113 -12.79 12.82 -6.64
C PHE A 113 -12.10 13.54 -5.48
N LEU A 114 -10.76 13.50 -5.41
CA LEU A 114 -9.99 14.20 -4.39
C LEU A 114 -10.17 15.72 -4.44
N ALA A 115 -10.27 16.31 -5.63
CA ALA A 115 -10.54 17.75 -5.78
C ALA A 115 -11.92 18.15 -5.21
N LEU A 116 -12.91 17.26 -5.29
CA LEU A 116 -14.26 17.47 -4.74
C LEU A 116 -14.39 17.09 -3.26
N HIS A 117 -13.45 16.32 -2.71
CA HIS A 117 -13.48 15.83 -1.34
C HIS A 117 -12.19 16.16 -0.57
N PRO A 118 -11.97 17.43 -0.16
CA PRO A 118 -10.73 17.87 0.49
C PRO A 118 -10.38 17.07 1.75
N ARG A 119 -11.40 16.60 2.50
CA ARG A 119 -11.20 15.73 3.66
C ARG A 119 -10.49 14.44 3.28
N VAL A 120 -10.90 13.80 2.18
CA VAL A 120 -10.29 12.56 1.68
C VAL A 120 -8.88 12.81 1.16
N SER A 121 -8.63 13.96 0.53
CA SER A 121 -7.28 14.39 0.17
C SER A 121 -6.37 14.47 1.39
N GLY A 122 -6.86 15.02 2.51
CA GLY A 122 -6.16 14.99 3.80
C GLY A 122 -5.84 13.58 4.31
N LEU A 123 -6.71 12.60 4.06
CA LEU A 123 -6.45 11.19 4.41
C LEU A 123 -5.30 10.61 3.57
N VAL A 124 -5.26 10.90 2.27
CA VAL A 124 -4.17 10.47 1.38
C VAL A 124 -2.84 11.09 1.81
N ILE A 125 -2.82 12.39 2.11
CA ILE A 125 -1.63 13.10 2.62
C ILE A 125 -1.14 12.48 3.93
N ARG A 126 -2.06 12.16 4.85
CA ARG A 126 -1.72 11.49 6.12
C ARG A 126 -1.10 10.12 5.88
N GLN A 127 -1.63 9.35 4.94
CA GLN A 127 -1.07 8.06 4.55
C GLN A 127 0.35 8.20 3.98
N LEU A 128 0.56 9.13 3.05
CA LEU A 128 1.88 9.39 2.46
C LEU A 128 2.90 9.84 3.52
N THR A 129 2.50 10.72 4.43
CA THR A 129 3.34 11.17 5.56
C THR A 129 3.72 10.02 6.47
N PHE A 130 2.79 9.11 6.77
CA PHE A 130 3.09 7.91 7.55
C PHE A 130 4.09 6.98 6.84
N ARG A 131 3.93 6.79 5.52
CA ARG A 131 4.86 5.99 4.70
C ARG A 131 6.26 6.61 4.68
N LEU A 132 6.36 7.93 4.55
CA LEU A 132 7.64 8.65 4.60
C LEU A 132 8.34 8.47 5.95
N ARG A 133 7.63 8.71 7.06
CA ARG A 133 8.19 8.48 8.41
C ARG A 133 8.65 7.04 8.63
N SER A 134 7.88 6.07 8.12
CA SER A 134 8.24 4.66 8.20
C SER A 134 9.50 4.34 7.39
N ALA A 135 9.65 4.92 6.20
CA ALA A 135 10.85 4.78 5.38
C ALA A 135 12.09 5.42 6.04
N ASP A 136 11.95 6.60 6.66
CA ASP A 136 13.05 7.26 7.35
C ASP A 136 13.47 6.50 8.62
N GLN A 137 12.52 5.93 9.36
CA GLN A 137 12.80 5.02 10.48
C GLN A 137 13.55 3.77 10.00
N GLU A 138 13.19 3.21 8.85
CA GLU A 138 13.90 2.05 8.28
C GLU A 138 15.34 2.40 7.91
N ARG A 139 15.54 3.54 7.24
CA ARG A 139 16.87 4.04 6.90
C ARG A 139 17.73 4.24 8.15
N SER A 140 17.16 4.83 9.19
CA SER A 140 17.84 5.01 10.48
C SER A 140 18.25 3.68 11.11
N ALA A 141 17.36 2.69 11.12
CA ALA A 141 17.66 1.38 11.69
C ALA A 141 18.68 0.55 10.88
N LEU A 142 18.73 0.72 9.56
CA LEU A 142 19.78 0.12 8.74
C LEU A 142 21.15 0.70 9.10
N ALA A 143 21.22 1.98 9.44
CA ALA A 143 22.45 2.65 9.84
C ALA A 143 22.88 2.39 11.29
N SER A 144 21.93 2.11 12.19
CA SER A 144 22.17 2.10 13.65
C SER A 144 22.02 0.76 14.35
N LEU A 145 21.31 -0.21 13.77
CA LEU A 145 21.00 -1.49 14.42
C LEU A 145 21.72 -2.66 13.75
N THR A 146 21.93 -3.73 14.51
CA THR A 146 22.37 -5.02 13.98
C THR A 146 21.24 -5.75 13.25
N VAL A 147 21.59 -6.76 12.45
CA VAL A 147 20.61 -7.62 11.77
C VAL A 147 19.65 -8.28 12.77
N LEU A 148 20.18 -8.80 13.89
CA LEU A 148 19.37 -9.45 14.92
C LEU A 148 18.39 -8.49 15.59
N GLN A 149 18.81 -7.25 15.89
CA GLN A 149 17.92 -6.23 16.45
C GLN A 149 16.81 -5.84 15.48
N ARG A 150 17.13 -5.68 14.19
CA ARG A 150 16.10 -5.41 13.17
C ARG A 150 15.13 -6.59 13.02
N LEU A 151 15.64 -7.83 12.99
CA LEU A 151 14.82 -9.03 12.92
C LEU A 151 13.87 -9.14 14.12
N ALA A 152 14.39 -8.95 15.34
CA ALA A 152 13.58 -8.95 16.56
C ALA A 152 12.47 -7.88 16.52
N GLY A 153 12.79 -6.69 16.01
CA GLY A 153 11.82 -5.62 15.75
C GLY A 153 10.70 -6.07 14.81
N ARG A 154 11.02 -6.73 13.69
CA ARG A 154 10.03 -7.21 12.73
C ARG A 154 9.15 -8.33 13.27
N LEU A 155 9.73 -9.28 14.01
CA LEU A 155 8.96 -10.36 14.62
C LEU A 155 8.01 -9.83 15.69
N THR A 156 8.44 -8.84 16.49
CA THR A 156 7.59 -8.16 17.48
C THR A 156 6.45 -7.38 16.82
N GLU A 157 6.72 -6.77 15.66
CA GLU A 157 5.71 -6.07 14.88
C GLU A 157 4.65 -7.05 14.34
N LEU A 158 5.10 -8.15 13.75
CA LEU A 158 4.22 -9.19 13.20
C LEU A 158 3.41 -9.91 14.28
N SER A 159 3.97 -10.14 15.47
CA SER A 159 3.25 -10.81 16.56
C SER A 159 2.10 -9.96 17.14
N ARG A 160 2.12 -8.64 16.90
CA ARG A 160 1.07 -7.71 17.34
C ARG A 160 -0.04 -7.55 16.31
N ALA A 161 0.15 -8.05 15.10
CA ALA A 161 -0.86 -8.01 14.04
C ALA A 161 -2.02 -8.97 14.35
N GLU A 162 -3.25 -8.58 14.01
CA GLU A 162 -4.44 -9.42 14.19
C GLU A 162 -4.31 -10.80 13.50
N PRO A 163 -5.05 -11.82 14.00
CA PRO A 163 -4.95 -13.19 13.51
C PRO A 163 -5.24 -13.34 12.00
N SER A 164 -5.97 -12.44 11.33
CA SER A 164 -6.17 -12.49 9.86
C SER A 164 -4.97 -11.95 9.06
N GLY A 165 -3.77 -12.38 9.44
CA GLY A 165 -2.50 -11.96 8.88
C GLY A 165 -2.33 -12.31 7.40
N PRO A 166 -1.20 -11.90 6.78
CA PRO A 166 -0.93 -12.07 5.34
C PRO A 166 -0.93 -13.51 4.81
N TYR A 167 -1.02 -14.52 5.68
CA TYR A 167 -0.95 -15.94 5.37
C TYR A 167 -2.11 -16.76 5.95
N ASN A 168 -3.18 -16.11 6.40
CA ASN A 168 -4.40 -16.77 6.89
C ASN A 168 -5.51 -16.84 5.84
#